data_AF-A0A9E7THX7-F1
#
_entry.id   AF-A0A9E7THX7-F1
#
_cell.length_a   1.000
_cell.length_b   1.000
_cell.length_c   1.000
_cell.angle_alpha   90.00
_cell.angle_beta   90.00
_cell.angle_gamma   90.00
#
_symmetry.space_group_name_H-M   'P 1'
#
loop_
_entity.id
_entity.type
_entity.pdbx_description
1 polymer ?
#
loop_
_entity_poly.entity_id
_entity_poly.type
_entity_poly.pdbx_seq_one_letter_code
_entity_poly.pdbx_strand_id
1 'polypeptide(L)' 'MQSDFEVGGFHMNSFIRPQRLFTMDKILVRYSAGKLCKSKIKEVENTLIRIFTS' A
#
# COMPACT_ATOMS: atom_id res chain seq x y z
N MET A 1 13.78 0.02 -13.45
CA MET A 1 13.08 -0.19 -12.18
C MET A 1 11.66 0.29 -12.35
N GLN A 2 10.67 -0.57 -12.08
CA GLN A 2 9.26 -0.22 -12.23
C GLN A 2 8.80 0.52 -10.97
N SER A 3 8.16 1.68 -11.13
CA SER A 3 7.58 2.43 -10.01
C SER A 3 6.40 1.66 -9.43
N ASP A 4 6.33 1.57 -8.10
CA ASP A 4 5.18 1.03 -7.37
C ASP A 4 3.92 1.92 -7.49
N PHE A 5 4.08 3.16 -7.95
CA PHE A 5 3.03 4.17 -8.10
C PHE A 5 2.63 4.40 -9.55
N GLU A 6 1.32 4.48 -9.79
CA GLU A 6 0.68 4.92 -11.03
C GLU A 6 0.63 6.44 -11.11
N VAL A 7 0.38 7.12 -9.97
CA VAL A 7 0.35 8.58 -9.84
C VAL A 7 0.95 8.98 -8.48
N GLY A 8 1.70 10.07 -8.43
CA GLY A 8 2.33 10.55 -7.19
C GLY A 8 3.43 9.60 -6.70
N GLY A 9 3.67 9.59 -5.39
CA GLY A 9 4.69 8.75 -4.76
C GLY A 9 5.51 9.48 -3.70
N PHE A 10 6.52 8.79 -3.19
CA PHE A 10 7.46 9.34 -2.21
C PHE A 10 8.80 9.66 -2.85
N HIS A 11 9.51 10.66 -2.33
CA HIS A 11 10.85 11.05 -2.82
C HIS A 11 11.94 10.03 -2.43
N MET A 12 11.59 9.00 -1.66
CA MET A 12 12.49 7.95 -1.21
C MET A 12 11.86 6.57 -1.38
N ASN A 13 12.71 5.57 -1.53
CA ASN A 13 12.29 4.17 -1.57
C ASN A 13 11.51 3.83 -0.30
N SER A 14 10.29 3.35 -0.48
CA SER A 14 9.33 3.10 0.60
C SER A 14 8.72 1.73 0.43
N PHE A 15 8.40 1.06 1.53
CA PHE A 15 7.87 -0.30 1.53
C PHE A 15 6.59 -0.39 2.34
N ILE A 16 5.58 -1.07 1.78
CA ILE A 16 4.33 -1.36 2.49
C ILE A 16 4.62 -2.40 3.58
N ARG A 17 4.01 -2.26 4.75
CA ARG A 17 4.16 -3.21 5.88
C ARG A 17 2.83 -3.93 6.15
N PRO A 18 2.48 -5.00 5.42
CA PRO A 18 1.20 -5.70 5.57
C PRO A 18 0.93 -6.25 6.98
N GLN A 19 1.98 -6.49 7.77
CA GLN A 19 1.87 -6.93 9.17
C GLN A 19 1.42 -5.82 10.14
N ARG A 20 1.37 -4.56 9.70
CA ARG A 20 0.94 -3.41 10.50
C ARG A 20 -0.38 -2.86 9.97
N LEU A 21 -1.43 -3.68 10.03
CA LEU A 21 -2.78 -3.30 9.63
C LEU A 21 -3.56 -2.72 10.82
N PHE A 22 -4.30 -1.65 10.58
CA PHE A 22 -5.22 -1.05 11.54
C PHE A 22 -6.42 -0.43 10.82
N THR A 23 -7.52 -0.26 11.55
CA THR A 23 -8.71 0.44 11.06
C THR A 23 -8.59 1.93 11.38
N MET A 24 -9.03 2.80 10.47
CA MET A 24 -8.98 4.26 10.64
C MET A 24 -10.24 4.90 10.07
N ASP A 25 -10.71 5.97 10.71
CA ASP A 25 -11.79 6.80 10.17
C ASP A 25 -11.31 7.61 8.96
N LYS A 26 -12.10 7.62 7.88
CA LYS A 26 -11.80 8.35 6.65
C LYS A 26 -11.59 9.84 6.88
N ILE A 27 -12.24 10.45 7.88
CA ILE A 27 -12.08 11.88 8.20
C ILE A 27 -10.65 12.23 8.63
N LEU A 28 -9.87 11.25 9.09
CA LEU A 28 -8.47 11.45 9.48
C LEU A 28 -7.51 11.53 8.28
N VAL A 29 -7.95 11.12 7.09
CA VAL A 29 -7.13 11.14 5.86
C VAL A 29 -7.12 12.55 5.27
N ARG A 30 -6.06 13.32 5.55
CA ARG A 30 -5.94 14.73 5.11
C ARG A 30 -5.58 14.90 3.64
N TYR A 31 -4.81 13.99 3.06
CA TYR A 31 -4.39 14.04 1.67
C TYR A 31 -4.02 12.65 1.13
N SER A 32 -3.98 12.52 -0.20
CA SER A 32 -3.48 11.31 -0.88
C SER A 32 -2.05 11.54 -1.38
N ALA A 33 -1.10 10.71 -0.95
CA ALA A 33 0.29 10.78 -1.40
C ALA A 33 0.50 10.24 -2.83
N GLY A 34 -0.43 9.42 -3.32
CA GLY A 34 -0.33 8.80 -4.63
C GLY A 34 -1.28 7.61 -4.77
N LYS A 35 -1.24 6.99 -5.94
CA LYS A 35 -2.01 5.80 -6.30
C LYS A 35 -1.05 4.68 -6.67
N LEU A 36 -1.19 3.52 -6.03
CA LEU A 36 -0.37 2.35 -6.33
C LEU A 36 -0.77 1.71 -7.67
N CYS A 37 0.21 1.15 -8.37
CA CYS A 37 -0.02 0.32 -9.54
C CYS A 37 -0.81 -0.95 -9.18
N LYS A 38 -1.61 -1.45 -10.13
CA LYS A 38 -2.41 -2.68 -9.94
C LYS A 38 -1.56 -3.89 -9.55
N SER A 39 -0.36 -4.03 -10.11
CA SER A 39 0.59 -5.10 -9.76
C SER A 39 0.99 -5.06 -8.29
N LYS A 40 1.27 -3.86 -7.77
CA LYS A 40 1.68 -3.67 -6.37
C LYS A 40 0.52 -3.92 -5.40
N ILE A 41 -0.69 -3.48 -5.75
CA ILE A 41 -1.90 -3.81 -4.99
C ILE A 41 -2.06 -5.34 -4.89
N LYS A 42 -1.86 -6.06 -6.00
CA LYS A 42 -2.00 -7.52 -6.01
C LYS A 42 -0.97 -8.24 -5.14
N GLU A 43 0.27 -7.76 -5.13
CA GLU A 43 1.32 -8.25 -4.23
C GLU A 43 0.93 -8.10 -2.75
N VAL A 44 0.38 -6.93 -2.39
CA VAL A 44 -0.07 -6.64 -1.02
C VAL A 44 -1.25 -7.53 -0.64
N GLU A 45 -2.25 -7.67 -1.50
CA GLU A 45 -3.39 -8.58 -1.28
C GLU A 45 -2.94 -10.01 -1.01
N ASN A 46 -2.07 -10.56 -1.86
CA ASN A 46 -1.54 -11.92 -1.70
C ASN A 46 -0.78 -12.08 -0.37
N THR A 47 -0.04 -11.04 0.03
CA THR A 47 0.67 -11.04 1.31
C THR A 47 -0.29 -11.00 2.50
N LEU A 48 -1.36 -10.21 2.42
CA LEU A 48 -2.40 -10.17 3.45
C LEU A 48 -3.13 -11.51 3.57
N ILE A 49 -3.52 -12.13 2.44
CA ILE A 49 -4.13 -13.47 2.42
C ILE A 49 -3.22 -14.46 3.12
N ARG A 50 -1.92 -14.45 2.79
CA ARG A 50 -0.95 -15.31 3.47
C ARG A 50 -0.96 -15.03 4.98
N ILE A 51 -0.83 -13.79 5.43
CA ILE A 51 -0.80 -13.45 6.86
C ILE A 51 -2.05 -13.96 7.62
N PHE A 52 -3.24 -13.87 7.00
CA PHE A 52 -4.50 -14.23 7.67
C PHE A 52 -4.94 -15.69 7.51
N THR A 53 -4.31 -16.45 6.61
CA THR A 53 -4.67 -17.86 6.33
C THR A 53 -3.49 -18.81 6.62
N SER A 54 -2.35 -18.29 7.09
CA SER A 54 -1.23 -19.11 7.59
C SER A 54 -1.49 -19.65 8.98
#